data_AF-A0A530ZKX3-F1
#
_entry.id   AF-A0A530ZKX3-F1
#
_cell.length_a   1.000
_cell.length_b   1.000
_cell.length_c   1.000
_cell.angle_alpha   90.00
_cell.angle_beta   90.00
_cell.angle_gamma   90.00
#
_symmetry.space_group_name_H-M   'P 1'
#
loop_
_entity.id
_entity.type
_entity.pdbx_description
1 polymer ?
#
loop_
_entity_poly.entity_id
_entity_poly.type
_entity_poly.pdbx_seq_one_letter_code
_entity_poly.pdbx_strand_id
1 'polypeptide(L)' 'AGRSELFDCIMGRHGHATGTIFIGGKKVRERDTTRRIRRGLALIPEDRQREGLVSILSVASNLTLASLSRFVRLF' A
#
# COMPACT_ATOMS: atom_id res chain seq x y z
N ALA A 1 -0.73 9.33 18.99
CA ALA A 1 -1.35 8.02 19.30
C ALA A 1 -1.05 7.12 18.12
N GLY A 2 -0.22 6.08 18.29
CA GLY A 2 0.50 5.34 17.21
C GLY A 2 -0.34 4.54 16.20
N ARG A 3 -1.39 5.17 15.67
CA ARG A 3 -2.30 4.63 14.66
C ARG A 3 -1.60 4.55 13.31
N SER A 4 -0.82 5.57 12.95
CA SER A 4 -0.04 5.62 11.72
C SER A 4 0.98 4.48 11.70
N GLU A 5 1.72 4.29 12.80
CA GLU A 5 2.66 3.17 12.97
C GLU A 5 1.96 1.81 12.91
N LEU A 6 0.78 1.68 13.51
CA LEU A 6 -0.02 0.46 13.41
C LEU A 6 -0.40 0.16 11.94
N PHE A 7 -0.86 1.16 11.19
CA PHE A 7 -1.22 0.98 9.79
C PHE A 7 0.00 0.68 8.91
N ASP A 8 1.14 1.29 9.18
CA ASP A 8 2.38 0.96 8.49
C ASP A 8 2.80 -0.50 8.76
N CYS A 9 2.64 -0.98 10.00
CA CYS A 9 2.84 -2.40 10.33
C CYS A 9 1.86 -3.31 9.58
N ILE A 10 0.58 -2.90 9.46
CA ILE A 10 -0.47 -3.60 8.69
C ILE A 10 -0.22 -3.54 7.18
N MET A 11 0.52 -2.55 6.66
CA MET A 11 0.92 -2.49 5.26
C MET A 11 2.29 -3.12 4.98
N GLY A 12 2.95 -3.68 5.99
CA GLY A 12 4.24 -4.37 5.84
C GLY A 12 5.43 -3.43 5.64
N ARG A 13 5.30 -2.17 6.06
CA ARG A 13 6.36 -1.15 5.96
C ARG A 13 7.40 -1.27 7.09
N HIS A 14 7.07 -2.04 8.14
CA HIS A 14 7.99 -2.39 9.23
C HIS A 14 8.25 -3.89 9.27
N GLY A 15 9.41 -4.33 8.76
CA GLY A 15 9.77 -5.75 8.67
C GLY A 15 9.96 -6.46 10.03
N HIS A 16 10.22 -5.72 11.09
CA HIS A 16 10.39 -6.22 12.46
C HIS A 16 9.07 -6.28 13.26
N ALA A 17 7.95 -5.83 12.69
CA ALA A 17 6.67 -5.86 13.37
C ALA A 17 6.23 -7.30 13.65
N THR A 18 5.85 -7.56 14.90
CA THR A 18 5.32 -8.85 15.36
C THR A 18 3.80 -8.82 15.45
N GLY A 19 3.17 -9.99 15.44
CA GLY A 19 1.71 -10.13 15.56
C GLY A 19 1.10 -10.88 14.38
N THR A 20 -0.23 -10.87 14.30
CA THR A 20 -0.95 -11.54 13.23
C THR A 20 -2.21 -10.75 12.88
N ILE A 21 -2.49 -10.65 11.58
CA ILE A 21 -3.71 -10.05 11.05
C ILE A 21 -4.41 -11.05 10.11
N PHE A 22 -5.73 -10.90 9.97
CA PHE A 22 -6.57 -11.75 9.14
C PHE A 22 -7.43 -10.89 8.23
N ILE A 23 -7.60 -11.31 6.97
CA ILE A 23 -8.52 -10.68 6.01
C ILE A 23 -9.50 -11.75 5.57
N GLY A 24 -10.80 -11.54 5.82
CA GLY A 24 -11.84 -12.54 5.51
C GLY A 24 -11.54 -13.91 6.14
N GLY A 25 -11.06 -13.92 7.40
CA GLY A 25 -10.68 -15.14 8.13
C GLY A 25 -9.34 -15.77 7.70
N LYS A 26 -8.68 -15.28 6.65
CA LYS A 26 -7.39 -15.81 6.18
C LYS A 26 -6.23 -15.01 6.77
N LYS A 27 -5.31 -15.70 7.45
CA LYS A 27 -4.07 -15.10 7.98
C LYS A 27 -3.25 -14.46 6.85
N VAL A 28 -2.83 -13.22 7.04
CA VAL A 28 -1.86 -12.55 6.16
C VAL A 28 -0.46 -12.96 6.59
N ARG A 29 0.31 -13.57 5.68
CA ARG A 29 1.68 -14.05 5.96
C ARG A 29 2.74 -13.16 5.31
N GLU A 30 2.33 -12.43 4.29
CA GLU A 30 3.17 -11.55 3.48
C GLU A 30 3.66 -10.38 4.31
N ARG A 31 4.95 -10.06 4.17
CA ARG A 31 5.59 -8.95 4.89
C ARG A 31 5.91 -7.76 3.99
N ASP A 32 5.46 -7.79 2.74
CA ASP A 32 5.68 -6.73 1.76
C ASP A 32 4.36 -6.06 1.36
N THR A 33 4.44 -4.76 1.07
CA THR A 33 3.29 -3.92 0.73
C THR A 33 2.61 -4.37 -0.57
N THR A 34 3.38 -4.73 -1.59
CA THR A 34 2.85 -5.12 -2.91
C THR A 34 1.92 -6.33 -2.83
N ARG A 35 2.33 -7.41 -2.13
CA ARG A 35 1.47 -8.59 -1.97
C ARG A 35 0.27 -8.33 -1.07
N ARG A 36 0.38 -7.44 -0.08
CA ARG A 36 -0.76 -7.00 0.74
C ARG A 36 -1.80 -6.24 -0.07
N ILE A 37 -1.36 -5.36 -0.97
CA ILE A 37 -2.25 -4.69 -1.93
C ILE A 37 -2.98 -5.70 -2.81
N ARG A 38 -2.28 -6.73 -3.33
CA ARG A 38 -2.91 -7.81 -4.12
C ARG A 38 -3.96 -8.63 -3.35
N ARG A 39 -3.94 -8.61 -2.01
CA ARG A 39 -4.97 -9.22 -1.15
C ARG A 39 -6.15 -8.28 -0.87
N GLY A 40 -6.16 -7.08 -1.43
CA GLY A 40 -7.23 -6.10 -1.28
C GLY A 40 -7.02 -5.11 -0.14
N LEU A 41 -5.81 -4.99 0.42
CA LEU A 41 -5.49 -3.92 1.37
C LEU A 41 -5.13 -2.63 0.64
N ALA A 42 -5.67 -1.50 1.11
CA ALA A 42 -5.27 -0.18 0.68
C ALA A 42 -5.14 0.73 1.90
N LEU A 43 -4.15 1.62 1.88
CA LEU A 43 -3.94 2.63 2.91
C LEU A 43 -3.91 4.00 2.25
N ILE A 44 -4.73 4.91 2.78
CA ILE A 44 -4.68 6.32 2.44
C ILE A 44 -3.84 6.99 3.53
N PRO A 45 -2.67 7.56 3.22
CA PRO A 45 -1.80 8.18 4.23
C PRO A 45 -2.47 9.42 4.85
N GLU A 46 -2.01 9.81 6.03
CA GLU A 46 -2.49 11.04 6.69
C GLU A 46 -2.13 12.28 5.87
N ASP A 47 -0.86 12.40 5.45
CA ASP A 47 -0.41 13.41 4.50
C ASP A 47 -0.55 12.93 3.06
N ARG A 48 -1.76 13.07 2.52
CA ARG A 48 -2.09 12.67 1.14
C ARG A 48 -1.30 13.44 0.09
N GLN A 49 -0.92 14.68 0.38
CA GLN A 49 -0.22 15.52 -0.59
C GLN A 49 1.25 15.10 -0.72
N ARG A 50 1.90 14.77 0.40
CA ARG A 50 3.31 14.36 0.40
C ARG A 50 3.51 12.88 0.09
N GLU A 51 2.63 12.02 0.57
CA GLU A 51 2.82 10.56 0.50
C GLU A 51 1.88 9.85 -0.47
N GLY A 52 0.74 10.48 -0.81
CA GLY A 52 -0.29 9.89 -1.66
C GLY A 52 -0.19 10.25 -3.15
N LEU A 53 0.67 11.20 -3.51
CA LEU A 53 0.76 11.75 -4.87
C LEU A 53 2.20 11.79 -5.36
N VAL A 54 2.37 11.63 -6.67
CA VAL A 54 3.61 11.95 -7.36
C VAL A 54 3.50 13.38 -7.88
N SER A 55 4.05 14.33 -7.13
CA SER A 55 3.81 15.77 -7.33
C SER A 55 4.26 16.32 -8.70
N ILE A 56 5.22 15.67 -9.35
CA ILE A 56 5.70 16.07 -10.68
C ILE A 56 4.77 15.63 -11.83
N LEU A 57 3.75 14.81 -11.52
CA LEU A 57 2.82 14.26 -12.51
C LEU A 57 1.50 15.04 -12.53
N SER A 58 0.86 15.05 -13.70
CA SER A 58 -0.51 15.59 -13.83
C SER A 58 -1.52 14.76 -13.04
N VAL A 59 -2.73 15.31 -12.83
CA VAL A 59 -3.85 14.60 -12.20
C VAL A 59 -4.18 13.32 -12.97
N ALA A 60 -4.26 13.39 -14.30
CA ALA A 60 -4.53 12.23 -15.15
C ALA A 60 -3.46 11.13 -15.02
N SER A 61 -2.19 11.53 -14.92
CA SER A 61 -1.09 10.58 -14.72
C SER A 61 -1.13 9.91 -13.35
N ASN A 62 -1.40 10.66 -12.28
CA ASN A 62 -1.60 10.09 -10.93
C ASN A 62 -2.78 9.11 -10.90
N LEU A 63 -3.89 9.45 -11.55
CA LEU A 63 -5.10 8.61 -11.59
C LEU A 63 -4.86 7.27 -12.32
N THR A 64 -4.06 7.30 -13.39
CA THR A 64 -3.81 6.11 -14.22
C THR A 64 -2.67 5.24 -13.72
N LEU A 65 -1.80 5.77 -12.84
CA LEU A 65 -0.57 5.12 -12.37
C LEU A 65 -0.81 3.71 -11.79
N ALA A 66 -1.85 3.55 -10.98
CA ALA A 66 -2.19 2.26 -10.37
C ALA A 66 -2.59 1.17 -11.38
N SER A 67 -3.03 1.57 -12.58
CA SER A 67 -3.41 0.66 -13.67
C SER A 67 -2.30 0.47 -14.71
N LEU A 68 -1.16 1.15 -14.58
CA LEU A 68 -0.11 1.19 -15.60
C LEU A 68 0.36 -0.21 -16.02
N SER A 69 0.50 -1.13 -15.07
CA SER A 69 0.89 -2.53 -15.30
C SER A 69 -0.05 -3.31 -16.23
N ARG A 70 -1.27 -2.83 -16.49
CA ARG A 70 -2.21 -3.41 -17.45
C ARG A 70 -1.93 -2.99 -18.89
N PHE A 71 -1.21 -1.88 -19.08
CA PHE A 71 -0.98 -1.26 -20.39
C PHE A 71 0.49 -1.34 -20.83
N VAL A 72 1.42 -1.63 -19.90
CA VAL A 72 2.84 -1.76 -20.19
C VAL A 72 3.33 -3.16 -19.86
N ARG A 73 4.21 -3.70 -20.70
CA ARG A 73 4.98 -4.91 -20.39
C ARG A 73 6.29 -4.45 -19.77
N LEU A 74 6.47 -4.71 -18.48
CA LEU A 74 7.77 -4.56 -17.84
C LEU A 74 8.71 -5.58 -18.45
N PHE A 75 9.88 -5.12 -18.90
CA PHE A 75 10.93 -5.94 -19.51
C PHE A 75 11.53 -6.92 -18.50
#